data_AF-A0A8C3D9P0-F1
#
_entry.id   AF-A0A8C3D9P0-F1
#
_cell.length_a   1.000
_cell.length_b   1.000
_cell.length_c   1.000
_cell.angle_alpha   90.00
_cell.angle_beta   90.00
_cell.angle_gamma   90.00
#
_symmetry.space_group_name_H-M   'P 1'
#
loop_
_entity.id
_entity.type
_entity.pdbx_description
1 polymer ?
#
loop_
_entity_poly.entity_id
_entity_poly.type
_entity_poly.pdbx_seq_one_letter_code
_entity_poly.pdbx_strand_id
1 'polypeptide(L)'
;MATSPLPGPTDILLPSPSSAYPPDPMSQPRAGHAAMKPNQVGQVILYGIPIVSLVIDGQERLCLAQISNTLLKNFSYNEIHNRRVALGITCVQCTPVQLEILRRAGAMPISSRRCGMITKREAERLCKSFLGENRPPKLPDNFAFDVSHECAWGCRGSFIPARYNSSRAKCIKCSYCSMYFSPNKFIFHSHRTPDAKYTQPDAANFNSWRRHLKLTDKSPQDELVFAWEDVKAMFNGGSRKRALPPAPPAPAAAAPAACHPLGSIRTRSIIFSSQIQSLQGETSGEIQ
;
A
#
# COMPACT_ATOMS: atom_id res chain seq x y z
N MET A 1 -58.00 -35.90 63.20
CA MET A 1 -57.88 -36.05 64.66
C MET A 1 -56.51 -35.55 65.07
N ALA A 2 -56.45 -34.62 66.03
CA ALA A 2 -55.32 -34.28 66.93
C ALA A 2 -53.99 -33.83 66.30
N THR A 3 -53.16 -32.91 66.80
CA THR A 3 -53.11 -31.93 67.91
C THR A 3 -51.71 -31.30 67.77
N SER A 4 -51.54 -29.99 67.95
CA SER A 4 -50.22 -29.41 68.32
C SER A 4 -49.83 -29.90 69.74
N PRO A 5 -48.53 -29.93 70.14
CA PRO A 5 -47.89 -28.73 70.72
C PRO A 5 -46.34 -28.63 70.59
N LEU A 6 -45.79 -27.46 70.94
CA LEU A 6 -44.36 -27.15 71.21
C LEU A 6 -43.94 -27.63 72.64
N PRO A 7 -42.64 -27.77 72.96
CA PRO A 7 -41.91 -26.71 73.70
C PRO A 7 -40.39 -26.56 73.37
N GLY A 8 -39.78 -25.41 73.71
CA GLY A 8 -38.30 -25.17 73.72
C GLY A 8 -37.58 -25.81 74.92
N PRO A 9 -36.39 -25.37 75.41
CA PRO A 9 -35.58 -24.16 75.08
C PRO A 9 -34.01 -24.34 75.06
N THR A 10 -33.30 -23.23 74.75
CA THR A 10 -31.96 -22.76 75.22
C THR A 10 -30.71 -23.64 75.24
N ASP A 11 -29.64 -23.21 74.54
CA ASP A 11 -28.34 -22.81 75.13
C ASP A 11 -27.45 -22.08 74.08
N ILE A 12 -27.30 -20.75 74.17
CA ILE A 12 -26.10 -20.00 74.60
C ILE A 12 -24.86 -20.16 73.68
N LEU A 13 -24.50 -19.08 72.95
CA LEU A 13 -23.20 -18.34 73.02
C LEU A 13 -22.97 -17.46 71.77
N LEU A 14 -22.96 -16.14 72.00
CA LEU A 14 -22.42 -15.06 71.14
C LEU A 14 -20.87 -15.12 71.05
N PRO A 15 -20.17 -14.15 70.42
CA PRO A 15 -20.27 -13.58 69.06
C PRO A 15 -18.88 -13.56 68.36
N SER A 16 -18.78 -13.24 67.07
CA SER A 16 -17.65 -12.53 66.39
C SER A 16 -17.78 -12.61 64.85
N PRO A 17 -17.15 -11.71 64.07
CA PRO A 17 -17.59 -10.34 63.80
C PRO A 17 -17.97 -10.15 62.32
N SER A 18 -18.65 -9.04 62.05
CA SER A 18 -18.94 -8.55 60.70
C SER A 18 -17.69 -8.45 59.83
N SER A 19 -17.71 -9.11 58.67
CA SER A 19 -16.96 -8.69 57.50
C SER A 19 -17.83 -8.86 56.26
N ALA A 20 -18.69 -7.85 56.05
CA ALA A 20 -19.35 -7.64 54.78
C ALA A 20 -18.29 -7.28 53.74
N TYR A 21 -17.88 -8.26 52.93
CA TYR A 21 -17.12 -8.01 51.71
C TYR A 21 -18.02 -7.26 50.72
N PRO A 22 -17.62 -6.10 50.20
CA PRO A 22 -18.26 -5.53 49.01
C PRO A 22 -17.87 -6.36 47.78
N PRO A 23 -18.75 -6.53 46.78
CA PRO A 23 -18.36 -7.13 45.52
C PRO A 23 -17.45 -6.19 44.72
N ASP A 24 -16.22 -6.62 44.47
CA ASP A 24 -15.27 -6.01 43.54
C ASP A 24 -15.86 -5.92 42.12
N PRO A 25 -15.90 -4.73 41.48
CA PRO A 25 -16.16 -4.63 40.06
C PRO A 25 -14.84 -4.83 39.30
N MET A 26 -14.38 -6.07 39.17
CA MET A 26 -13.30 -6.40 38.25
C MET A 26 -13.83 -6.51 36.82
N SER A 27 -14.20 -5.36 36.25
CA SER A 27 -14.31 -5.17 34.81
C SER A 27 -13.24 -4.16 34.41
N GLN A 28 -12.04 -4.68 34.12
CA GLN A 28 -11.05 -3.92 33.36
C GLN A 28 -11.72 -3.46 32.06
N PRO A 29 -11.75 -2.15 31.76
CA PRO A 29 -12.16 -1.71 30.44
C PRO A 29 -11.08 -2.18 29.48
N ARG A 30 -11.39 -3.25 28.74
CA ARG A 30 -10.78 -3.61 27.46
C ARG A 30 -10.54 -2.29 26.72
N ALA A 31 -9.27 -1.95 26.46
CA ALA A 31 -8.85 -0.67 25.90
C ALA A 31 -9.88 -0.17 24.90
N GLY A 32 -10.72 0.76 25.37
CA GLY A 32 -11.85 1.24 24.61
C GLY A 32 -11.31 1.81 23.32
N HIS A 33 -12.03 1.58 22.23
CA HIS A 33 -12.07 2.57 21.17
C HIS A 33 -12.49 3.88 21.84
N ALA A 34 -11.52 4.63 22.36
CA ALA A 34 -11.73 5.99 22.83
C ALA A 34 -12.44 6.69 21.68
N ALA A 35 -13.62 7.24 21.94
CA ALA A 35 -14.39 7.98 20.95
C ALA A 35 -13.48 9.07 20.40
N MET A 36 -12.82 8.79 19.27
CA MET A 36 -11.79 9.67 18.74
C MET A 36 -12.49 10.92 18.27
N LYS A 37 -12.07 12.07 18.82
CA LYS A 37 -12.69 13.34 18.46
C LYS A 37 -12.34 13.65 17.01
N PRO A 38 -13.32 14.07 16.18
CA PRO A 38 -13.02 14.43 14.81
C PRO A 38 -12.03 15.59 14.77
N ASN A 39 -11.10 15.54 13.81
CA ASN A 39 -10.00 16.50 13.64
C ASN A 39 -9.02 16.57 14.83
N GLN A 40 -8.98 15.55 15.68
CA GLN A 40 -7.91 15.40 16.67
C GLN A 40 -6.59 15.14 15.95
N VAL A 41 -5.58 15.96 16.25
CA VAL A 41 -4.22 15.82 15.74
C VAL A 41 -3.45 14.83 16.62
N GLY A 42 -2.74 13.92 15.98
CA GLY A 42 -1.84 12.98 16.63
C GLY A 42 -0.52 12.86 15.88
N GLN A 43 0.32 11.93 16.34
CA GLN A 43 1.51 11.50 15.62
C GLN A 43 1.60 9.98 15.67
N VAL A 44 1.98 9.40 14.53
CA VAL A 44 2.19 7.97 14.36
C VAL A 44 3.63 7.75 13.91
N ILE A 45 4.35 6.87 14.60
CA ILE A 45 5.70 6.47 14.20
C ILE A 45 5.60 5.50 13.02
N LEU A 46 6.17 5.89 11.88
CA LEU A 46 6.22 5.10 10.65
C LEU A 46 7.69 4.93 10.24
N TYR A 47 8.21 3.70 10.29
CA TYR A 47 9.63 3.37 10.07
C TYR A 47 10.61 4.25 10.89
N GLY A 48 10.26 4.53 12.15
CA GLY A 48 11.08 5.35 13.05
C GLY A 48 10.94 6.87 12.86
N ILE A 49 10.11 7.32 11.91
CA ILE A 49 9.84 8.75 11.69
C ILE A 49 8.45 9.11 12.23
N PRO A 50 8.29 10.15 13.06
CA PRO A 50 6.98 10.63 13.48
C PRO A 50 6.27 11.34 12.32
N ILE A 51 5.12 10.80 11.93
CA ILE A 51 4.26 11.36 10.89
C ILE A 51 2.99 11.89 11.55
N VAL A 52 2.57 13.10 11.19
CA VAL A 52 1.36 13.72 11.73
C VAL A 52 0.13 12.97 11.25
N SER A 53 -0.77 12.68 12.19
CA SER A 53 -2.05 12.05 11.95
C SER A 53 -3.22 12.97 12.29
N LEU A 54 -4.35 12.73 11.64
CA LEU A 54 -5.62 13.40 11.88
C LEU A 54 -6.75 12.37 11.88
N VAL A 55 -7.67 12.49 12.83
CA VAL A 55 -8.88 11.66 12.85
C VAL A 55 -9.91 12.22 11.89
N ILE A 56 -10.24 11.45 10.84
CA ILE A 56 -11.26 11.77 9.84
C ILE A 56 -12.25 10.60 9.80
N ASP A 57 -13.54 10.89 9.97
CA ASP A 57 -14.62 9.88 10.01
C ASP A 57 -14.38 8.76 11.04
N GLY A 58 -13.86 9.12 12.21
CA GLY A 58 -13.54 8.17 13.28
C GLY A 58 -12.29 7.31 13.03
N GLN A 59 -11.56 7.55 11.94
CA GLN A 59 -10.36 6.81 11.57
C GLN A 59 -9.12 7.71 11.56
N GLU A 60 -8.03 7.23 12.16
CA GLU A 60 -6.74 7.91 12.14
C GLU A 60 -6.07 7.78 10.76
N ARG A 61 -5.75 8.93 10.16
CA ARG A 61 -5.11 9.02 8.83
C ARG A 61 -3.87 9.89 8.89
N LEU A 62 -2.86 9.52 8.12
CA LEU A 62 -1.55 10.15 8.04
C LEU A 62 -1.43 11.02 6.79
N CYS A 63 -0.64 12.09 6.90
CA CYS A 63 -0.34 13.00 5.79
C CYS A 63 0.53 12.33 4.71
N LEU A 64 -0.05 12.07 3.52
CA LEU A 64 0.66 11.43 2.40
C LEU A 64 1.83 12.30 1.90
N ALA A 65 1.65 13.62 1.88
CA ALA A 65 2.69 14.53 1.43
C ALA A 65 3.89 14.55 2.40
N GLN A 66 3.64 14.46 3.71
CA GLN A 66 4.70 14.32 4.70
C GLN A 66 5.47 13.00 4.51
N ILE A 67 4.76 11.89 4.29
CA ILE A 67 5.37 10.58 3.97
C ILE A 67 6.23 10.68 2.69
N SER A 68 5.71 11.34 1.65
CA SER A 68 6.42 11.57 0.39
C SER A 68 7.73 12.34 0.60
N ASN A 69 7.71 13.38 1.43
CA ASN A 69 8.86 14.27 1.63
C ASN A 69 9.88 13.73 2.66
N THR A 70 9.53 12.70 3.42
CA THR A 70 10.39 12.10 4.45
C THR A 70 10.89 10.73 4.01
N LEU A 71 10.02 9.72 4.06
CA LEU A 71 10.35 8.32 3.81
C LEU A 71 10.57 8.00 2.33
N LEU A 72 9.90 8.74 1.43
CA LEU A 72 9.92 8.47 -0.01
C LEU A 72 10.54 9.61 -0.83
N LYS A 73 11.35 10.46 -0.21
CA LYS A 73 11.90 11.70 -0.82
C LYS A 73 12.73 11.49 -2.10
N ASN A 74 13.24 10.27 -2.30
CA ASN A 74 14.06 9.91 -3.46
C ASN A 74 13.20 9.44 -4.66
N PHE A 75 11.88 9.37 -4.52
CA PHE A 75 10.97 8.95 -5.57
C PHE A 75 10.16 10.14 -6.08
N SER A 76 9.92 10.19 -7.37
CA SER A 76 9.09 11.25 -7.96
C SER A 76 7.64 11.14 -7.53
N TYR A 77 6.93 12.26 -7.53
CA TYR A 77 5.49 12.29 -7.26
C TYR A 77 4.72 11.31 -8.16
N ASN A 78 5.10 11.20 -9.45
CA ASN A 78 4.46 10.30 -10.40
C ASN A 78 4.69 8.82 -10.04
N GLU A 79 5.88 8.45 -9.56
CA GLU A 79 6.16 7.09 -9.11
C GLU A 79 5.32 6.74 -7.87
N ILE A 80 5.27 7.64 -6.89
CA ILE A 80 4.47 7.46 -5.67
C ILE A 80 2.98 7.37 -6.01
N HIS A 81 2.50 8.24 -6.91
CA HIS A 81 1.12 8.22 -7.39
C HIS A 81 0.77 6.88 -8.07
N ASN A 82 1.58 6.45 -9.05
CA ASN A 82 1.37 5.20 -9.78
C ASN A 82 1.43 4.00 -8.83
N ARG A 83 2.36 4.02 -7.87
CA ARG A 83 2.50 2.93 -6.88
C ARG A 83 1.29 2.87 -5.95
N ARG A 84 0.81 4.01 -5.45
CA ARG A 84 -0.42 4.12 -4.65
C ARG A 84 -1.64 3.56 -5.38
N VAL A 85 -1.86 4.00 -6.63
CA VAL A 85 -2.99 3.53 -7.46
C VAL A 85 -2.92 2.02 -7.66
N ALA A 86 -1.73 1.51 -7.97
CA ALA A 86 -1.50 0.08 -8.14
C ALA A 86 -1.77 -0.77 -6.89
N LEU A 87 -1.54 -0.22 -5.70
CA LEU A 87 -1.82 -0.88 -4.42
C LEU A 87 -3.29 -0.75 -3.99
N GLY A 88 -4.12 -0.04 -4.77
CA GLY A 88 -5.52 0.21 -4.43
C GLY A 88 -5.71 1.17 -3.25
N ILE A 89 -4.71 1.98 -2.92
CA ILE A 89 -4.75 2.91 -1.79
C ILE A 89 -5.56 4.14 -2.16
N THR A 90 -6.65 4.38 -1.42
CA THR A 90 -7.54 5.53 -1.64
C THR A 90 -7.19 6.65 -0.68
N CYS A 91 -6.81 7.81 -1.22
CA CYS A 91 -6.49 8.97 -0.40
C CYS A 91 -7.72 9.88 -0.22
N VAL A 92 -8.07 10.13 1.04
CA VAL A 92 -9.09 11.11 1.42
C VAL A 92 -8.47 12.49 1.30
N GLN A 93 -9.12 13.41 0.61
CA GLN A 93 -8.64 14.79 0.48
C GLN A 93 -8.99 15.58 1.74
N CYS A 94 -8.03 16.31 2.30
CA CYS A 94 -8.31 17.19 3.41
C CYS A 94 -9.30 18.30 3.02
N THR A 95 -10.22 18.63 3.91
CA THR A 95 -10.95 19.90 3.83
C THR A 95 -10.00 21.08 4.08
N PRO A 96 -10.35 22.32 3.69
CA PRO A 96 -9.51 23.49 3.95
C PRO A 96 -9.17 23.66 5.44
N VAL A 97 -10.11 23.35 6.33
CA VAL A 97 -9.90 23.40 7.79
C VAL A 97 -8.86 22.37 8.23
N GLN A 98 -8.97 21.13 7.74
CA GLN A 98 -8.02 20.06 8.05
C GLN A 98 -6.62 20.37 7.51
N LEU A 99 -6.53 20.97 6.31
CA LEU A 99 -5.27 21.39 5.72
C LEU A 99 -4.59 22.48 6.57
N GLU A 100 -5.36 23.43 7.10
CA GLU A 100 -4.84 24.46 7.98
C GLU A 100 -4.32 23.88 9.31
N ILE A 101 -5.03 22.90 9.87
CA ILE A 101 -4.58 22.16 11.05
C ILE A 101 -3.23 21.47 10.77
N LEU A 102 -3.08 20.81 9.62
CA LEU A 102 -1.82 20.15 9.24
C LEU A 102 -0.66 21.14 9.05
N ARG A 103 -0.91 22.34 8.52
CA ARG A 103 0.10 23.40 8.41
C ARG A 103 0.57 23.86 9.78
N ARG A 104 -0.37 24.11 10.71
CA ARG A 104 -0.06 24.48 12.10
C ARG A 104 0.71 23.39 12.84
N ALA A 105 0.44 22.12 12.53
CA ALA A 105 1.17 20.97 13.06
C ALA A 105 2.54 20.73 12.39
N GLY A 106 2.94 21.55 11.41
CA GLY A 106 4.22 21.42 10.70
C GLY A 106 4.28 20.25 9.70
N ALA A 107 3.15 19.58 9.43
CA ALA A 107 3.09 18.46 8.49
C ALA A 107 3.12 18.89 7.03
N MET A 108 2.73 20.15 6.75
CA MET A 108 2.57 20.67 5.40
C MET A 108 3.06 22.13 5.27
N PRO A 109 3.74 22.50 4.16
CA PRO A 109 4.08 23.88 3.88
C PRO A 109 2.86 24.77 3.69
N ILE A 110 2.96 26.05 4.10
CA ILE A 110 1.91 27.06 3.92
C ILE A 110 1.49 27.21 2.45
N SER A 111 2.45 27.10 1.53
CA SER A 111 2.21 27.17 0.07
C SER A 111 1.36 26.02 -0.49
N SER A 112 1.20 24.92 0.26
CA SER A 112 0.51 23.73 -0.23
C SER A 112 -0.98 23.93 -0.24
N ARG A 113 -1.64 23.64 -1.36
CA ARG A 113 -3.10 23.84 -1.52
C ARG A 113 -3.93 22.57 -1.37
N ARG A 114 -3.30 21.39 -1.38
CA ARG A 114 -3.96 20.09 -1.31
C ARG A 114 -3.12 19.12 -0.48
N CYS A 115 -3.79 18.25 0.25
CA CYS A 115 -3.16 17.15 0.96
C CYS A 115 -4.08 15.93 0.90
N GLY A 116 -3.49 14.78 0.55
CA GLY A 116 -4.15 13.48 0.66
C GLY A 116 -3.80 12.79 1.97
N MET A 117 -4.77 12.11 2.55
CA MET A 117 -4.65 11.40 3.82
C MET A 117 -4.90 9.91 3.60
N ILE A 118 -4.03 9.07 4.15
CA ILE A 118 -4.12 7.61 4.05
C ILE A 118 -4.01 6.98 5.43
N THR A 119 -4.57 5.79 5.62
CA THR A 119 -4.49 5.08 6.91
C THR A 119 -3.08 4.57 7.19
N LYS A 120 -2.78 4.22 8.44
CA LYS A 120 -1.48 3.64 8.83
C LYS A 120 -1.10 2.42 8.00
N ARG A 121 -2.05 1.50 7.82
CA ARG A 121 -1.87 0.27 7.02
C ARG A 121 -1.54 0.59 5.56
N GLU A 122 -2.24 1.56 4.96
CA GLU A 122 -1.95 1.99 3.59
C GLU A 122 -0.56 2.63 3.47
N ALA A 123 -0.18 3.45 4.45
CA ALA A 123 1.14 4.09 4.49
C ALA A 123 2.28 3.06 4.60
N GLU A 124 2.12 2.07 5.46
CA GLU A 124 3.07 0.97 5.62
C GLU A 124 3.25 0.18 4.32
N ARG A 125 2.14 -0.19 3.65
CA ARG A 125 2.16 -0.89 2.37
C ARG A 125 2.83 -0.07 1.27
N LEU A 126 2.51 1.22 1.19
CA LEU A 126 3.12 2.13 0.21
C LEU A 126 4.63 2.21 0.42
N CYS A 127 5.09 2.47 1.65
CA CYS A 127 6.51 2.58 1.95
C CYS A 127 7.25 1.25 1.75
N LYS A 128 6.67 0.13 2.19
CA LYS A 128 7.23 -1.21 1.98
C LYS A 128 7.44 -1.53 0.50
N SER A 129 6.54 -1.06 -0.37
CA SER A 129 6.65 -1.29 -1.81
C SER A 129 7.79 -0.53 -2.50
N PHE A 130 8.33 0.51 -1.85
CA PHE A 130 9.47 1.30 -2.32
C PHE A 130 10.77 0.91 -1.64
N LEU A 131 10.71 0.62 -0.34
CA LEU A 131 11.88 0.36 0.51
C LEU A 131 12.23 -1.13 0.63
N GLY A 132 11.26 -2.01 0.36
CA GLY A 132 11.47 -3.44 0.41
C GLY A 132 12.17 -3.95 -0.85
N GLU A 133 13.14 -4.85 -0.67
CA GLU A 133 13.37 -5.85 -1.70
C GLU A 133 12.07 -6.62 -1.89
N ASN A 134 11.65 -6.76 -3.14
CA ASN A 134 10.42 -7.42 -3.54
C ASN A 134 10.56 -8.95 -3.31
N ARG A 135 10.82 -9.34 -2.06
CA ARG A 135 11.02 -10.72 -1.65
C ARG A 135 9.63 -11.33 -1.54
N PRO A 136 9.36 -12.43 -2.27
CA PRO A 136 8.07 -13.11 -2.15
C PRO A 136 7.77 -13.37 -0.66
N PRO A 137 6.51 -13.21 -0.22
CA PRO A 137 6.13 -13.56 1.14
C PRO A 137 6.65 -14.97 1.46
N LYS A 138 7.16 -15.17 2.69
CA LYS A 138 7.69 -16.46 3.19
C LYS A 138 6.53 -17.44 3.39
N LEU A 139 5.88 -17.81 2.30
CA LEU A 139 4.91 -18.89 2.26
C LEU A 139 5.71 -20.20 2.17
N PRO A 140 5.23 -21.30 2.77
CA PRO A 140 5.84 -22.61 2.60
C PRO A 140 6.01 -22.95 1.11
N ASP A 141 7.11 -23.61 0.73
CA ASP A 141 7.41 -23.91 -0.69
C ASP A 141 6.32 -24.75 -1.38
N ASN A 142 5.52 -25.49 -0.59
CA ASN A 142 4.41 -26.31 -1.05
C ASN A 142 3.04 -25.62 -0.94
N PHE A 143 2.99 -24.35 -0.53
CA PHE A 143 1.75 -23.62 -0.38
C PHE A 143 1.19 -23.16 -1.73
N ALA A 144 -0.13 -23.25 -1.88
CA ALA A 144 -0.83 -22.71 -3.03
C ALA A 144 -2.14 -22.04 -2.61
N PHE A 145 -2.48 -20.94 -3.28
CA PHE A 145 -3.76 -20.28 -3.11
C PHE A 145 -4.79 -20.93 -4.04
N ASP A 146 -5.92 -21.35 -3.49
CA ASP A 146 -7.06 -21.74 -4.31
C ASP A 146 -7.73 -20.49 -4.87
N VAL A 147 -7.71 -20.38 -6.19
CA VAL A 147 -8.16 -19.20 -6.92
C VAL A 147 -9.21 -19.55 -7.94
N SER A 148 -10.12 -18.61 -8.19
CA SER A 148 -11.16 -18.74 -9.19
C SER A 148 -11.45 -17.41 -9.88
N HIS A 149 -11.90 -17.49 -11.12
CA HIS A 149 -12.48 -16.35 -11.83
C HIS A 149 -13.84 -16.73 -12.42
N GLU A 150 -14.65 -15.70 -12.67
CA GLU A 150 -16.01 -15.83 -13.21
C GLU A 150 -16.10 -15.42 -14.69
N CYS A 151 -14.99 -14.93 -15.29
CA CYS A 151 -14.95 -14.55 -16.71
C CYS A 151 -15.30 -15.74 -17.64
N ALA A 152 -16.07 -15.46 -18.70
CA ALA A 152 -16.63 -16.45 -19.61
C ALA A 152 -17.46 -17.50 -18.85
N TRP A 153 -17.03 -18.77 -18.84
CA TRP A 153 -17.69 -19.85 -18.08
C TRP A 153 -17.08 -20.07 -16.69
N GLY A 154 -16.13 -19.22 -16.29
CA GLY A 154 -15.37 -19.35 -15.07
C GLY A 154 -14.32 -20.47 -15.13
N CYS A 155 -13.43 -20.44 -14.14
CA CYS A 155 -12.42 -21.48 -13.94
C CYS A 155 -11.92 -21.48 -12.50
N ARG A 156 -11.45 -22.64 -12.04
CA ARG A 156 -10.79 -22.82 -10.74
C ARG A 156 -9.37 -23.32 -10.96
N GLY A 157 -8.45 -22.88 -10.12
CA GLY A 157 -7.06 -23.27 -10.20
C GLY A 157 -6.32 -23.03 -8.90
N SER A 158 -5.11 -23.56 -8.85
CA SER A 158 -4.21 -23.44 -7.70
C SER A 158 -3.03 -22.57 -8.08
N PHE A 159 -2.90 -21.40 -7.44
CA PHE A 159 -1.82 -20.45 -7.66
C PHE A 159 -0.64 -20.81 -6.75
N ILE A 160 0.51 -21.11 -7.33
CA ILE A 160 1.73 -21.53 -6.61
C ILE A 160 2.70 -20.34 -6.55
N PRO A 161 2.86 -19.67 -5.39
CA PRO A 161 3.69 -18.48 -5.25
C PRO A 161 5.17 -18.74 -5.56
N ALA A 162 5.68 -19.91 -5.20
CA ALA A 162 7.06 -20.31 -5.49
C ALA A 162 7.40 -20.30 -7.00
N ARG A 163 6.38 -20.46 -7.87
CA ARG A 163 6.54 -20.38 -9.33
C ARG A 163 6.33 -18.98 -9.90
N TYR A 164 5.82 -18.02 -9.13
CA TYR A 164 5.54 -16.66 -9.59
C TYR A 164 6.79 -15.77 -9.53
N ASN A 165 7.80 -16.12 -10.35
CA ASN A 165 9.07 -15.39 -10.43
C ASN A 165 9.10 -14.30 -11.52
N SER A 166 8.05 -14.20 -12.34
CA SER A 166 7.88 -13.16 -13.35
C SER A 166 6.39 -12.95 -13.64
N SER A 167 6.03 -11.79 -14.20
CA SER A 167 4.63 -11.49 -14.57
C SER A 167 4.03 -12.46 -15.59
N ARG A 168 4.88 -13.17 -16.35
CA ARG A 168 4.49 -14.18 -17.35
C ARG A 168 4.66 -15.62 -16.86
N ALA A 169 5.12 -15.84 -15.63
CA ALA A 169 5.34 -17.18 -15.11
C ALA A 169 4.04 -18.00 -15.11
N LYS A 170 4.14 -19.28 -15.49
CA LYS A 170 3.01 -20.22 -15.48
C LYS A 170 2.79 -20.78 -14.07
N CYS A 171 2.29 -19.92 -13.18
CA CYS A 171 2.16 -20.21 -11.74
C CYS A 171 0.77 -20.71 -11.31
N ILE A 172 -0.22 -20.76 -12.21
CA ILE A 172 -1.57 -21.24 -11.88
C ILE A 172 -1.81 -22.58 -12.56
N LYS A 173 -2.08 -23.63 -11.78
CA LYS A 173 -2.51 -24.95 -12.28
C LYS A 173 -4.03 -24.97 -12.37
N CYS A 174 -4.60 -25.18 -13.55
CA CYS A 174 -6.05 -25.35 -13.70
C CYS A 174 -6.52 -26.65 -13.05
N SER A 175 -7.62 -26.60 -12.28
CA SER A 175 -8.17 -27.79 -11.62
C SER A 175 -8.84 -28.78 -12.59
N TYR A 176 -9.24 -28.33 -13.78
CA TYR A 176 -9.94 -29.17 -14.76
C TYR A 176 -8.99 -29.84 -15.75
N CYS A 177 -8.09 -29.08 -16.39
CA CYS A 177 -7.17 -29.63 -17.40
C CYS A 177 -5.75 -29.86 -16.88
N SER A 178 -5.44 -29.52 -15.62
CA SER A 178 -4.10 -29.62 -15.03
C SER A 178 -2.98 -28.83 -15.75
N MET A 179 -3.32 -28.04 -16.77
CA MET A 179 -2.37 -27.19 -17.48
C MET A 179 -2.00 -25.96 -16.66
N TYR A 180 -0.78 -25.47 -16.88
CA TYR A 180 -0.25 -24.30 -16.18
C TYR A 180 -0.38 -23.02 -17.02
N PHE A 181 -0.90 -21.97 -16.40
CA PHE A 181 -1.14 -20.67 -17.01
C PHE A 181 -0.48 -19.55 -16.21
N SER A 182 -0.15 -18.46 -16.90
CA SER A 182 0.17 -17.20 -16.23
C SER A 182 -1.12 -16.54 -15.75
N PRO A 183 -1.07 -15.65 -14.74
CA PRO A 183 -2.28 -15.05 -14.18
C PRO A 183 -3.15 -14.36 -15.23
N ASN A 184 -2.52 -13.70 -16.20
CA ASN A 184 -3.24 -13.04 -17.27
C ASN A 184 -3.80 -13.99 -18.33
N LYS A 185 -3.14 -15.12 -18.62
CA LYS A 185 -3.71 -16.14 -19.52
C LYS A 185 -4.85 -16.91 -18.86
N PHE A 186 -4.77 -17.11 -17.55
CA PHE A 186 -5.73 -17.91 -16.81
C PHE A 186 -7.14 -17.31 -16.85
N ILE A 187 -7.30 -15.99 -16.75
CA ILE A 187 -8.62 -15.34 -16.79
C ILE A 187 -9.36 -15.45 -18.14
N PHE A 188 -8.67 -15.88 -19.20
CA PHE A 188 -9.25 -16.17 -20.52
C PHE A 188 -9.39 -17.68 -20.76
N HIS A 189 -9.02 -18.52 -19.80
CA HIS A 189 -9.11 -19.96 -19.87
C HIS A 189 -10.31 -20.42 -19.04
N SER A 190 -11.33 -20.99 -19.68
CA SER A 190 -12.56 -21.39 -19.00
C SER A 190 -12.98 -22.82 -19.36
N HIS A 191 -13.75 -23.43 -18.47
CA HIS A 191 -14.35 -24.75 -18.66
C HIS A 191 -15.85 -24.64 -18.41
N ARG A 192 -16.66 -25.30 -19.25
CA ARG A 192 -18.12 -25.29 -19.11
C ARG A 192 -18.54 -26.32 -18.07
N THR A 193 -18.90 -25.87 -16.87
CA THR A 193 -19.53 -26.71 -15.85
C THR A 193 -21.07 -26.63 -15.93
N PRO A 194 -21.81 -27.62 -15.40
CA PRO A 194 -23.27 -27.63 -15.47
C PRO A 194 -23.94 -26.43 -14.77
N ASP A 195 -23.28 -25.87 -13.76
CA ASP A 195 -23.69 -24.71 -12.96
C ASP A 195 -23.14 -23.37 -13.48
N ALA A 196 -22.32 -23.37 -14.55
CA ALA A 196 -21.64 -22.18 -15.02
C ALA A 196 -22.59 -21.21 -15.73
N LYS A 197 -22.68 -19.98 -15.22
CA LYS A 197 -23.32 -18.86 -15.90
C LYS A 197 -22.28 -18.13 -16.75
N TYR A 198 -22.58 -17.96 -18.04
CA TYR A 198 -21.73 -17.15 -18.91
C TYR A 198 -21.72 -15.69 -18.44
N THR A 199 -20.53 -15.18 -18.14
CA THR A 199 -20.29 -13.79 -17.76
C THR A 199 -19.33 -13.17 -18.75
N GLN A 200 -19.75 -12.07 -19.40
CA GLN A 200 -18.86 -11.37 -20.31
C GLN A 200 -17.63 -10.83 -19.55
N PRO A 201 -16.41 -11.12 -20.01
CA PRO A 201 -15.22 -10.48 -19.45
C PRO A 201 -15.28 -8.97 -19.75
N ASP A 202 -15.18 -8.14 -18.71
CA ASP A 202 -14.94 -6.69 -18.87
C ASP A 202 -13.59 -6.50 -19.59
N ALA A 203 -13.65 -6.30 -20.90
CA ALA A 203 -12.49 -6.14 -21.75
C ALA A 203 -12.05 -4.67 -21.76
N ALA A 204 -11.17 -4.28 -20.84
CA ALA A 204 -10.49 -2.98 -20.93
C ALA A 204 -9.00 -2.95 -20.51
N ASN A 205 -8.38 -4.03 -20.01
CA ASN A 205 -6.92 -4.04 -19.81
C ASN A 205 -6.32 -5.45 -19.70
N PHE A 206 -5.26 -5.73 -20.47
CA PHE A 206 -4.41 -6.92 -20.39
C PHE A 206 -3.67 -7.10 -19.04
N ASN A 207 -3.93 -6.26 -18.03
CA ASN A 207 -3.44 -6.41 -16.66
C ASN A 207 -4.59 -6.51 -15.63
N SER A 208 -5.83 -6.73 -16.08
CA SER A 208 -7.03 -6.79 -15.23
C SER A 208 -7.17 -8.08 -14.44
N TRP A 209 -6.30 -9.08 -14.63
CA TRP A 209 -6.42 -10.37 -13.93
C TRP A 209 -6.55 -10.23 -12.41
N ARG A 210 -5.95 -9.19 -11.82
CA ARG A 210 -6.06 -8.89 -10.38
C ARG A 210 -7.49 -8.63 -9.89
N ARG A 211 -8.33 -8.03 -10.75
CA ARG A 211 -9.75 -7.77 -10.46
C ARG A 211 -10.60 -9.03 -10.62
N HIS A 212 -10.23 -9.90 -11.55
CA HIS A 212 -11.02 -11.08 -11.91
C HIS A 212 -10.64 -12.35 -11.14
N LEU A 213 -9.41 -12.42 -10.62
CA LEU A 213 -8.92 -13.59 -9.88
C LEU A 213 -9.13 -13.40 -8.37
N LYS A 214 -10.03 -14.18 -7.79
CA LYS A 214 -10.42 -14.16 -6.38
C LYS A 214 -9.97 -15.44 -5.69
N LEU A 215 -9.84 -15.43 -4.36
CA LEU A 215 -9.70 -16.69 -3.61
C LEU A 215 -11.02 -17.46 -3.70
N THR A 216 -10.94 -18.79 -3.82
CA THR A 216 -12.13 -19.65 -3.92
C THR A 216 -12.88 -19.75 -2.59
N ASP A 217 -12.18 -19.64 -1.46
CA ASP A 217 -12.81 -19.52 -0.15
C ASP A 217 -13.49 -18.15 0.00
N LYS A 218 -14.71 -18.16 0.56
CA LYS A 218 -15.54 -16.97 0.81
C LYS A 218 -15.27 -16.34 2.19
N SER A 219 -14.65 -17.08 3.12
CA SER A 219 -14.22 -16.57 4.43
C SER A 219 -12.76 -16.91 4.74
N PRO A 220 -11.81 -16.53 3.87
CA PRO A 220 -10.39 -16.73 4.14
C PRO A 220 -9.98 -15.94 5.39
N GLN A 221 -9.09 -16.52 6.20
CA GLN A 221 -8.47 -15.80 7.32
C GLN A 221 -7.82 -14.50 6.83
N ASP A 222 -7.89 -13.43 7.63
CA ASP A 222 -7.35 -12.11 7.26
C ASP A 222 -5.89 -12.18 6.79
N GLU A 223 -5.07 -13.05 7.41
CA GLU A 223 -3.68 -13.28 7.03
C GLU A 223 -3.53 -13.82 5.59
N LEU A 224 -4.40 -14.74 5.16
CA LEU A 224 -4.41 -15.29 3.81
C LEU A 224 -4.86 -14.26 2.78
N VAL A 225 -5.84 -13.42 3.13
CA VAL A 225 -6.26 -12.29 2.29
C VAL A 225 -5.10 -11.33 2.09
N PHE A 226 -4.38 -10.98 3.16
CA PHE A 226 -3.22 -10.09 3.09
C PHE A 226 -2.10 -10.69 2.25
N ALA A 227 -1.77 -11.97 2.42
CA ALA A 227 -0.78 -12.66 1.61
C ALA A 227 -1.17 -12.66 0.12
N TRP A 228 -2.46 -12.86 -0.19
CA TRP A 228 -2.97 -12.81 -1.56
C TRP A 228 -2.89 -11.40 -2.18
N GLU A 229 -3.20 -10.36 -1.40
CA GLU A 229 -3.03 -8.96 -1.82
C GLU A 229 -1.56 -8.64 -2.14
N ASP A 230 -0.63 -9.10 -1.29
CA ASP A 230 0.81 -8.90 -1.48
C ASP A 230 1.32 -9.62 -2.75
N VAL A 231 0.87 -10.86 -3.00
CA VAL A 231 1.20 -11.60 -4.24
C VAL A 231 0.71 -10.87 -5.49
N LYS A 232 -0.52 -10.33 -5.47
CA LYS A 232 -1.02 -9.50 -6.58
C LYS A 232 -0.13 -8.28 -6.82
N ALA A 233 0.41 -7.67 -5.77
CA ALA A 233 1.24 -6.47 -5.89
C ALA A 233 2.67 -6.72 -6.43
N MET A 234 3.19 -7.96 -6.33
CA MET A 234 4.58 -8.30 -6.62
C MET A 234 5.10 -7.73 -7.96
N PHE A 235 4.44 -7.97 -9.10
CA PHE A 235 4.96 -7.55 -10.42
C PHE A 235 4.28 -6.32 -11.01
N ASN A 236 3.77 -5.40 -10.19
CA ASN A 236 2.94 -4.30 -10.68
C ASN A 236 3.75 -3.08 -11.20
N GLY A 237 4.76 -3.30 -12.06
CA GLY A 237 5.36 -2.28 -12.93
C GLY A 237 6.24 -1.20 -12.31
N GLY A 238 6.46 -1.17 -10.99
CA GLY A 238 7.32 -0.18 -10.32
C GLY A 238 8.74 -0.66 -9.97
N SER A 239 8.96 -1.98 -9.96
CA SER A 239 10.25 -2.56 -9.55
C SER A 239 11.23 -2.72 -10.72
N ARG A 240 11.28 -1.76 -11.65
CA ARG A 240 12.48 -1.65 -12.49
C ARG A 240 13.53 -1.04 -11.57
N LYS A 241 14.39 -1.87 -10.98
CA LYS A 241 15.67 -1.38 -10.46
C LYS A 241 16.31 -0.62 -11.62
N ARG A 242 16.27 0.72 -11.58
CA ARG A 242 17.10 1.52 -12.47
C ARG A 242 18.50 1.21 -11.96
N ALA A 243 19.23 0.36 -12.68
CA ALA A 243 20.63 0.14 -12.41
C ALA A 243 21.25 1.54 -12.41
N LEU A 244 21.69 2.00 -11.24
CA LEU A 244 22.48 3.22 -11.13
C LEU A 244 23.66 3.00 -12.09
N PRO A 245 23.91 3.90 -13.06
CA PRO A 245 25.16 3.81 -13.81
C PRO A 245 26.31 3.85 -12.78
N PRO A 246 27.35 3.01 -12.94
CA PRO A 246 28.49 3.05 -12.03
C PRO A 246 29.05 4.48 -12.02
N ALA A 247 29.28 4.99 -10.81
CA ALA A 247 29.90 6.30 -10.63
C ALA A 247 31.23 6.34 -11.40
N PRO A 248 31.54 7.43 -12.12
CA PRO A 248 32.84 7.57 -12.74
C PRO A 248 33.91 7.52 -11.65
N PRO A 249 35.05 6.84 -11.89
CA PRO A 249 36.13 6.78 -10.92
C PRO A 249 36.60 8.20 -10.59
N ALA A 250 36.78 8.49 -9.30
CA ALA A 250 37.33 9.75 -8.82
C ALA A 250 38.72 9.99 -9.44
N PRO A 251 39.06 11.23 -9.82
CA PRO A 251 40.40 11.53 -10.33
C PRO A 251 41.42 11.25 -9.23
N ALA A 252 42.38 10.37 -9.53
CA ALA A 252 43.50 10.11 -8.64
C ALA A 252 44.27 11.41 -8.38
N ALA A 253 44.56 11.66 -7.11
CA ALA A 253 45.35 12.77 -6.64
C ALA A 253 46.71 12.82 -7.36
N ALA A 254 47.02 13.98 -7.91
CA ALA A 254 48.30 14.27 -8.54
C ALA A 254 49.44 14.31 -7.51
N ALA A 255 50.60 13.79 -7.88
CA ALA A 255 51.90 14.08 -7.28
C ALA A 255 52.83 14.68 -8.36
N PRO A 256 53.83 15.52 -7.99
CA PRO A 256 54.29 16.60 -8.86
C PRO A 256 55.61 16.34 -9.61
N ALA A 257 55.80 17.19 -10.63
CA ALA A 257 57.04 17.74 -11.21
C ALA A 257 57.89 16.90 -12.17
N ALA A 258 58.03 17.39 -13.41
CA ALA A 258 59.31 17.88 -13.96
C ALA A 258 59.06 18.68 -15.27
N CYS A 259 59.98 19.59 -15.57
CA CYS A 259 59.75 20.81 -16.33
C CYS A 259 60.47 20.83 -17.70
N HIS A 260 59.90 21.60 -18.65
CA HIS A 260 60.50 22.31 -19.82
C HIS A 260 60.83 21.57 -21.16
N PRO A 261 60.93 22.30 -22.32
CA PRO A 261 60.30 23.60 -22.68
C PRO A 261 59.69 23.70 -24.12
N LEU A 262 58.91 24.79 -24.28
CA LEU A 262 58.58 25.64 -25.45
C LEU A 262 58.42 25.07 -26.89
N GLY A 263 57.25 25.37 -27.47
CA GLY A 263 57.01 25.49 -28.92
C GLY A 263 55.76 26.32 -29.22
N SER A 264 55.91 27.35 -30.07
CA SER A 264 55.05 28.52 -30.27
C SER A 264 53.77 28.34 -31.13
N ILE A 265 52.74 29.14 -30.82
CA ILE A 265 51.83 29.91 -31.73
C ILE A 265 50.82 29.12 -32.62
N ARG A 266 49.50 29.36 -32.45
CA ARG A 266 48.69 30.39 -33.18
C ARG A 266 47.20 30.33 -32.80
N THR A 267 46.64 31.50 -32.48
CA THR A 267 45.23 31.82 -32.27
C THR A 267 44.45 31.93 -33.59
N ARG A 268 43.18 31.51 -33.61
CA ARG A 268 42.14 32.08 -34.49
C ARG A 268 40.79 32.12 -33.79
N SER A 269 40.34 33.34 -33.53
CA SER A 269 38.96 33.70 -33.20
C SER A 269 38.06 33.58 -34.44
N ILE A 270 36.78 33.28 -34.24
CA ILE A 270 35.74 33.45 -35.26
C ILE A 270 34.58 34.23 -34.60
N ILE A 271 34.33 35.42 -35.14
CA ILE A 271 33.13 36.26 -34.91
C ILE A 271 32.38 36.32 -36.25
N PHE A 272 31.05 36.48 -36.15
CA PHE A 272 30.05 37.05 -37.09
C PHE A 272 28.89 36.06 -37.29
N SER A 273 27.62 36.45 -37.41
CA SER A 273 26.84 37.65 -37.08
C SER A 273 25.39 37.31 -37.49
N SER A 274 24.44 37.88 -36.75
CA SER A 274 23.17 38.48 -37.19
C SER A 274 22.50 38.00 -38.49
N GLN A 275 21.25 37.53 -38.38
CA GLN A 275 20.15 38.18 -39.14
C GLN A 275 18.78 37.92 -38.50
N ILE A 276 18.12 39.01 -38.12
CA ILE A 276 16.69 39.16 -37.85
C ILE A 276 15.97 39.29 -39.20
N GLN A 277 14.85 38.59 -39.39
CA GLN A 277 13.72 39.18 -40.13
C GLN A 277 12.38 38.54 -39.73
N SER A 278 11.54 39.38 -39.15
CA SER A 278 10.11 39.21 -38.94
C SER A 278 9.37 39.35 -40.28
N LEU A 279 8.27 38.62 -40.48
CA LEU A 279 7.12 39.11 -41.25
C LEU A 279 5.86 38.30 -40.92
N GLN A 280 4.78 39.06 -40.74
CA GLN A 280 3.42 38.72 -40.39
C GLN A 280 2.69 37.99 -41.53
N GLY A 281 1.49 37.47 -41.23
CA GLY A 281 0.44 37.45 -42.24
C GLY A 281 -0.45 36.22 -42.24
N GLU A 282 -1.66 36.43 -41.74
CA GLU A 282 -2.89 35.64 -41.83
C GLU A 282 -3.10 34.89 -43.15
N THR A 283 -3.79 33.75 -43.10
CA THR A 283 -4.97 33.49 -43.96
C THR A 283 -5.76 32.27 -43.47
N SER A 284 -7.07 32.48 -43.39
CA SER A 284 -8.15 31.51 -43.21
C SER A 284 -8.14 30.39 -44.26
N GLY A 285 -8.74 29.24 -43.93
CA GLY A 285 -8.98 28.18 -44.90
C GLY A 285 -9.76 27.01 -44.31
N GLU A 286 -11.04 27.00 -44.61
CA GLU A 286 -12.11 26.10 -44.19
C GLU A 286 -12.11 24.77 -44.99
N ILE A 287 -12.91 23.80 -44.53
CA ILE A 287 -13.45 22.61 -45.24
C ILE A 287 -12.52 21.39 -45.36
N GLN A 288 -12.76 20.33 -44.57
CA GLN A 288 -13.67 19.21 -44.92
C GLN A 288 -13.92 18.29 -43.71
#